data_AF-A0A937WMY5-F1
#
_entry.id   AF-A0A937WMY5-F1
#
_cell.length_a   1.000
_cell.length_b   1.000
_cell.length_c   1.000
_cell.angle_alpha   90.00
_cell.angle_beta   90.00
_cell.angle_gamma   90.00
#
_symmetry.space_group_name_H-M   'P 1'
#
loop_
_entity.id
_entity.type
_entity.pdbx_description
1 polymer ?
#
loop_
_entity_poly.entity_id
_entity_poly.type
_entity_poly.pdbx_seq_one_letter_code
_entity_poly.pdbx_strand_id
1 'polypeptide(L)'
;MMDKPILRKIEHIKEFLELWVKFHQMYKSALNKQSITPEEEDNFLQTKSLIARRYQTLMDELEIKPTMEDRTMDVIGSILSLDSVSNISDMQLKKLENDWHNSFLLLNRFLGKLEADKSEARKTSSLAVLKEKFLNILLVILLFTMIFLIAYIIANFLRIKGILK
;
A
#
# COMPACT_ATOMS: atom_id res chain seq x y z
N MET A 1 6.81 12.92 -8.13
CA MET A 1 6.48 11.57 -8.67
C MET A 1 6.77 10.46 -7.62
N MET A 2 6.63 10.71 -6.32
CA MET A 2 6.95 9.74 -5.24
C MET A 2 5.87 8.66 -5.03
N ASP A 3 4.66 8.83 -5.57
CA ASP A 3 3.54 7.92 -5.32
C ASP A 3 3.64 6.58 -6.09
N LYS A 4 4.35 6.54 -7.23
CA LYS A 4 4.40 5.35 -8.10
C LYS A 4 4.88 4.07 -7.40
N PRO A 5 6.00 4.06 -6.63
CA PRO A 5 6.44 2.84 -5.95
C PRO A 5 5.45 2.35 -4.88
N ILE A 6 4.85 3.26 -4.09
CA ILE A 6 3.88 2.90 -3.05
C ILE A 6 2.59 2.35 -3.67
N LEU A 7 2.11 2.97 -4.76
CA LEU A 7 0.94 2.49 -5.50
C LEU A 7 1.15 1.07 -6.02
N ARG A 8 2.33 0.77 -6.59
CA ARG A 8 2.67 -0.58 -7.06
C ARG A 8 2.67 -1.59 -5.91
N LYS A 9 3.27 -1.25 -4.76
CA LYS A 9 3.26 -2.11 -3.56
C LYS A 9 1.83 -2.39 -3.07
N ILE A 10 0.96 -1.38 -3.08
CA ILE A 10 -0.47 -1.51 -2.71
C ILE A 10 -1.21 -2.42 -3.70
N GLU A 11 -0.95 -2.30 -4.99
CA GLU A 11 -1.56 -3.14 -6.03
C GLU A 11 -1.16 -4.60 -5.85
N HIS A 12 0.15 -4.86 -5.70
CA HIS A 12 0.66 -6.23 -5.56
C HIS A 12 0.14 -6.94 -4.31
N ILE A 13 0.01 -6.24 -3.16
CA ILE A 13 -0.56 -6.86 -1.95
C ILE A 13 -2.07 -7.13 -2.10
N LYS A 14 -2.81 -6.29 -2.83
CA LYS A 14 -4.24 -6.52 -3.12
C LYS A 14 -4.43 -7.74 -4.00
N GLU A 15 -3.67 -7.85 -5.08
CA GLU A 15 -3.68 -9.05 -5.94
C GLU A 15 -3.33 -10.32 -5.15
N PHE A 16 -2.35 -10.23 -4.25
CA PHE A 16 -2.00 -11.37 -3.41
C PHE A 16 -3.13 -11.75 -2.45
N LEU A 17 -3.78 -10.77 -1.81
CA LEU A 17 -4.93 -10.99 -0.92
C LEU A 17 -6.10 -11.65 -1.66
N GLU A 18 -6.41 -11.22 -2.88
CA GLU A 18 -7.43 -11.86 -3.72
C GLU A 18 -7.10 -13.32 -4.01
N LEU A 19 -5.84 -13.60 -4.36
CA LEU A 19 -5.37 -14.96 -4.58
C LEU A 19 -5.42 -15.81 -3.30
N TRP A 20 -5.11 -15.21 -2.15
CA TRP A 20 -5.14 -15.85 -0.84
C TRP A 20 -6.55 -16.23 -0.41
N VAL A 21 -7.53 -15.35 -0.67
CA VAL A 21 -8.95 -15.62 -0.46
C VAL A 21 -9.46 -16.69 -1.43
N LYS A 22 -9.05 -16.65 -2.70
CA LYS A 22 -9.40 -17.71 -3.66
C LYS A 22 -8.91 -19.08 -3.19
N PHE A 23 -7.67 -19.18 -2.73
CA PHE A 23 -7.12 -20.42 -2.19
C PHE A 23 -7.90 -20.95 -0.98
N HIS A 24 -8.30 -20.06 -0.06
CA HIS A 24 -9.19 -20.40 1.05
C HIS A 24 -10.49 -21.03 0.58
N GLN A 25 -11.15 -20.38 -0.37
CA GLN A 25 -12.41 -20.84 -0.92
C GLN A 25 -12.28 -22.21 -1.59
N MET A 26 -11.18 -22.46 -2.29
CA MET A 26 -10.94 -23.76 -2.95
C MET A 26 -10.94 -24.89 -1.94
N TYR A 27 -10.08 -24.85 -0.91
CA TYR A 27 -10.03 -25.94 0.06
C TYR A 27 -11.28 -26.00 0.93
N LYS A 28 -11.90 -24.87 1.26
CA LYS A 28 -13.16 -24.85 2.00
C LYS A 28 -14.31 -25.50 1.20
N SER A 29 -14.31 -25.33 -0.11
CA SER A 29 -15.28 -25.99 -0.99
C SER A 29 -15.08 -27.50 -1.05
N ALA A 30 -13.83 -27.97 -0.92
CA ALA A 30 -13.49 -29.40 -0.92
C ALA A 30 -13.95 -30.14 0.34
N LEU A 31 -13.95 -29.48 1.50
CA LEU A 31 -14.42 -30.06 2.78
C LEU A 31 -15.86 -30.61 2.71
N ASN A 32 -16.70 -30.03 1.85
CA ASN A 32 -18.12 -30.42 1.73
C ASN A 32 -18.39 -31.33 0.52
N LYS A 33 -17.36 -31.70 -0.24
CA LYS A 33 -17.50 -32.52 -1.46
C LYS A 33 -17.21 -33.98 -1.17
N GLN A 34 -17.97 -34.86 -1.83
CA GLN A 34 -17.74 -36.30 -1.79
C GLN A 34 -16.58 -36.76 -2.69
N SER A 35 -16.27 -36.00 -3.74
CA SER A 35 -15.14 -36.29 -4.63
C SER A 35 -14.58 -34.99 -5.22
N ILE A 36 -13.27 -34.99 -5.46
CA ILE A 36 -12.54 -33.89 -6.09
C ILE A 36 -12.24 -34.29 -7.53
N THR A 37 -12.52 -33.41 -8.48
CA THR A 37 -12.21 -33.69 -9.89
C THR A 37 -10.72 -33.46 -10.17
N PRO A 38 -10.13 -34.14 -11.16
CA PRO A 38 -8.73 -33.90 -11.54
C PRO A 38 -8.45 -32.44 -11.92
N GLU A 39 -9.43 -31.74 -12.51
CA GLU A 39 -9.31 -30.31 -12.86
C GLU A 39 -9.27 -29.41 -11.62
N GLU A 40 -10.09 -29.71 -10.61
CA GLU A 40 -10.09 -28.97 -9.35
C GLU A 40 -8.78 -29.13 -8.58
N GLU A 41 -8.25 -30.35 -8.56
CA GLU A 41 -6.95 -30.67 -7.97
C GLU A 41 -5.81 -29.94 -8.70
N ASP A 42 -5.77 -30.00 -10.04
CA ASP A 42 -4.75 -29.31 -10.84
C ASP A 42 -4.81 -27.78 -10.62
N ASN A 43 -6.00 -27.19 -10.67
CA ASN A 43 -6.19 -25.76 -10.39
C ASN A 43 -5.74 -25.40 -8.97
N PHE A 44 -6.00 -26.25 -7.98
CA PHE A 44 -5.55 -26.06 -6.60
C PHE A 44 -4.03 -26.06 -6.51
N LEU A 45 -3.35 -27.06 -7.09
CA LEU A 45 -1.90 -27.16 -7.06
C LEU A 45 -1.21 -26.01 -7.81
N GLN A 46 -1.78 -25.58 -8.94
CA GLN A 46 -1.32 -24.40 -9.67
C GLN A 46 -1.48 -23.12 -8.84
N THR A 47 -2.64 -22.92 -8.22
CA THR A 47 -2.93 -21.77 -7.35
C THR A 47 -1.99 -21.76 -6.15
N LYS A 48 -1.80 -22.90 -5.49
CA LYS A 48 -0.85 -23.07 -4.37
C LYS A 48 0.58 -22.69 -4.77
N SER A 49 1.04 -23.19 -5.91
CA SER A 49 2.39 -22.89 -6.43
C SER A 49 2.55 -21.42 -6.79
N LEU A 50 1.50 -20.80 -7.35
CA LEU A 50 1.48 -19.37 -7.66
C LEU A 50 1.56 -18.52 -6.39
N ILE A 51 0.81 -18.88 -5.34
CA ILE A 51 0.84 -18.19 -4.04
C ILE A 51 2.24 -18.25 -3.45
N ALA A 52 2.86 -19.43 -3.36
CA ALA A 52 4.19 -19.57 -2.78
C ALA A 52 5.22 -18.64 -3.45
N ARG A 53 5.19 -18.58 -4.79
CA ARG A 53 6.07 -17.68 -5.56
C ARG A 53 5.73 -16.21 -5.34
N ARG A 54 4.46 -15.82 -5.47
CA ARG A 54 4.01 -14.43 -5.31
C ARG A 54 4.25 -13.93 -3.89
N TYR A 55 4.14 -14.80 -2.88
CA TYR A 55 4.40 -14.44 -1.50
C TYR A 55 5.85 -14.02 -1.30
N GLN A 56 6.80 -14.82 -1.81
CA GLN A 56 8.21 -14.49 -1.74
C GLN A 56 8.52 -13.16 -2.43
N THR A 57 8.04 -12.98 -3.67
CA THR A 57 8.19 -11.70 -4.40
C THR A 57 7.60 -10.53 -3.63
N LEU A 58 6.41 -10.68 -3.05
CA LEU A 58 5.73 -9.65 -2.28
C LEU A 58 6.57 -9.25 -1.06
N MET A 59 7.06 -10.22 -0.29
CA MET A 59 7.85 -9.95 0.92
C MET A 59 9.17 -9.22 0.58
N ASP A 60 9.82 -9.62 -0.51
CA ASP A 60 11.03 -8.97 -1.01
C ASP A 60 10.74 -7.52 -1.45
N GLU A 61 9.66 -7.27 -2.18
CA GLU A 61 9.26 -5.93 -2.63
C GLU A 61 8.81 -5.01 -1.50
N LEU A 62 8.17 -5.57 -0.47
CA LEU A 62 7.78 -4.83 0.72
C LEU A 62 8.97 -4.59 1.66
N GLU A 63 10.11 -5.24 1.42
CA GLU A 63 11.29 -5.25 2.29
C GLU A 63 10.94 -5.73 3.71
N ILE A 64 9.96 -6.64 3.80
CA ILE A 64 9.47 -7.19 5.06
C ILE A 64 10.08 -8.57 5.23
N LYS A 65 10.71 -8.80 6.38
CA LYS A 65 11.12 -10.14 6.78
C LYS A 65 9.95 -10.88 7.42
N PRO A 66 9.73 -12.17 7.11
CA PRO A 66 8.77 -13.01 7.82
C PRO A 66 8.96 -12.87 9.32
N THR A 67 7.89 -12.55 10.04
CA THR A 67 7.89 -12.48 11.51
C THR A 67 7.47 -13.84 12.08
N MET A 68 7.60 -14.03 13.40
CA MET A 68 7.06 -15.25 14.03
C MET A 68 5.53 -15.35 13.96
N GLU A 69 4.85 -14.23 13.68
CA GLU A 69 3.39 -14.17 13.47
C GLU A 69 2.99 -14.58 12.04
N ASP A 70 3.95 -14.60 11.11
CA ASP A 70 3.71 -15.00 9.74
C ASP A 70 3.50 -16.52 9.66
N ARG A 71 2.29 -16.90 9.23
CA ARG A 71 1.85 -18.30 9.06
C ARG A 71 1.56 -18.64 7.60
N THR A 72 1.86 -17.75 6.65
CA THR A 72 1.46 -17.95 5.24
C THR A 72 2.06 -19.24 4.66
N MET A 73 3.35 -19.47 4.86
CA MET A 73 4.01 -20.68 4.36
C MET A 73 3.61 -21.94 5.14
N ASP A 74 3.28 -21.81 6.43
CA ASP A 74 2.76 -22.91 7.25
C ASP A 74 1.42 -23.41 6.67
N VAL A 75 0.51 -22.49 6.33
CA VAL A 75 -0.79 -22.81 5.73
C VAL A 75 -0.60 -23.49 4.37
N ILE A 76 0.24 -22.93 3.49
CA ILE A 76 0.53 -23.49 2.17
C ILE A 76 1.13 -24.90 2.29
N GLY A 77 2.05 -25.10 3.23
CA GLY A 77 2.72 -26.38 3.46
C GLY A 77 1.80 -27.44 4.06
N SER A 78 0.80 -27.04 4.85
CA SER A 78 -0.07 -27.96 5.59
C SER A 78 -1.09 -28.72 4.72
N ILE A 79 -1.46 -28.18 3.56
CA ILE A 79 -2.41 -28.81 2.63
C ILE A 79 -1.65 -29.37 1.43
N LEU A 80 -1.51 -30.68 1.29
CA LEU A 80 -0.74 -31.29 0.21
C LEU A 80 -1.52 -31.35 -1.10
N SER A 81 -2.76 -31.79 -1.05
CA SER A 81 -3.70 -31.91 -2.17
C SER A 81 -5.09 -31.43 -1.75
N LEU A 82 -5.93 -31.08 -2.71
CA LEU A 82 -7.32 -30.72 -2.43
C LEU A 82 -8.10 -31.93 -1.90
N ASP A 83 -7.80 -33.12 -2.41
CA ASP A 83 -8.32 -34.38 -1.89
C ASP A 83 -7.97 -34.63 -0.40
N SER A 84 -6.73 -34.32 0.01
CA SER A 84 -6.29 -34.53 1.40
C SER A 84 -7.06 -33.68 2.41
N VAL A 85 -7.64 -32.56 1.96
CA VAL A 85 -8.47 -31.67 2.78
C VAL A 85 -9.74 -32.38 3.24
N SER A 86 -10.31 -33.27 2.43
CA SER A 86 -11.53 -34.02 2.80
C SER A 86 -11.34 -34.92 4.03
N ASN A 87 -10.09 -35.32 4.30
CA ASN A 87 -9.73 -36.25 5.37
C ASN A 87 -9.03 -35.56 6.56
N ILE A 88 -9.00 -34.22 6.59
CA ILE A 88 -8.40 -33.46 7.68
C ILE A 88 -9.25 -33.61 8.96
N SER A 89 -8.61 -33.78 10.12
CA SER A 89 -9.35 -33.77 11.38
C SER A 89 -9.88 -32.37 11.71
N ASP A 90 -10.98 -32.28 12.46
CA ASP A 90 -11.56 -31.02 12.93
C ASP A 90 -10.53 -30.13 13.67
N MET A 91 -9.63 -30.76 14.43
CA MET A 91 -8.57 -30.04 15.16
C MET A 91 -7.56 -29.42 14.19
N GLN A 92 -7.10 -30.18 13.19
CA GLN A 92 -6.19 -29.69 12.17
C GLN A 92 -6.85 -28.61 11.30
N LEU A 93 -8.13 -28.78 10.96
CA LEU A 93 -8.89 -27.77 10.24
C LEU A 93 -9.01 -26.47 11.03
N LYS A 94 -9.35 -26.52 12.32
CA LYS A 94 -9.38 -25.32 13.18
C LYS A 94 -8.04 -24.61 13.23
N LYS A 95 -6.94 -25.36 13.34
CA LYS A 95 -5.59 -24.79 13.30
C LYS A 95 -5.31 -24.12 11.96
N LEU A 96 -5.60 -24.81 10.86
CA LEU A 96 -5.43 -24.31 9.50
C LEU A 96 -6.20 -22.99 9.28
N GLU A 97 -7.46 -22.95 9.68
CA GLU A 97 -8.30 -21.75 9.59
C GLU A 97 -7.75 -20.59 10.43
N ASN A 98 -7.28 -20.88 11.64
CA ASN A 98 -6.67 -19.87 12.50
C ASN A 98 -5.36 -19.32 11.90
N ASP A 99 -4.50 -20.19 11.38
CA ASP A 99 -3.25 -19.80 10.73
C ASP A 99 -3.51 -18.99 9.45
N TRP A 100 -4.49 -19.41 8.64
CA TRP A 100 -4.94 -18.66 7.47
C TRP A 100 -5.46 -17.28 7.87
N HIS A 101 -6.31 -17.19 8.89
CA HIS A 101 -6.86 -15.93 9.36
C HIS A 101 -5.77 -14.98 9.89
N ASN A 102 -4.82 -15.49 10.68
CA ASN A 102 -3.70 -14.71 11.21
C ASN A 102 -2.84 -14.12 10.08
N SER A 103 -2.53 -14.94 9.06
CA SER A 103 -1.80 -14.46 7.89
C SER A 103 -2.60 -13.42 7.09
N PHE A 104 -3.92 -13.59 6.95
CA PHE A 104 -4.80 -12.62 6.32
C PHE A 104 -4.81 -11.28 7.06
N LEU A 105 -4.88 -11.29 8.40
CA LEU A 105 -4.79 -10.08 9.21
C LEU A 105 -3.43 -9.39 9.07
N LEU A 106 -2.33 -10.16 9.05
CA LEU A 106 -0.98 -9.63 8.85
C LEU A 106 -0.86 -8.89 7.51
N LEU A 107 -1.30 -9.52 6.41
CA LEU A 107 -1.29 -8.92 5.08
C LEU A 107 -2.15 -7.65 5.02
N ASN A 108 -3.32 -7.64 5.65
CA ASN A 108 -4.15 -6.44 5.73
C ASN A 108 -3.52 -5.32 6.56
N ARG A 109 -2.78 -5.65 7.64
CA ARG A 109 -2.00 -4.65 8.39
C ARG A 109 -0.92 -4.01 7.51
N PHE A 110 -0.23 -4.79 6.68
CA PHE A 110 0.74 -4.25 5.72
C PHE A 110 0.09 -3.36 4.67
N LEU A 111 -1.05 -3.78 4.12
CA LEU A 111 -1.81 -2.95 3.18
C LEU A 111 -2.25 -1.63 3.83
N GLY A 112 -2.80 -1.68 5.05
CA GLY A 112 -3.21 -0.50 5.80
C GLY A 112 -2.07 0.47 6.06
N LYS A 113 -0.87 -0.06 6.39
CA LYS A 113 0.34 0.76 6.55
C LYS A 113 0.71 1.48 5.25
N LEU A 114 0.75 0.77 4.11
CA LEU A 114 1.06 1.39 2.82
C LEU A 114 0.04 2.45 2.40
N GLU A 115 -1.25 2.23 2.68
CA GLU A 115 -2.30 3.20 2.40
C GLU A 115 -2.19 4.45 3.29
N ALA A 116 -1.77 4.28 4.56
CA ALA A 116 -1.46 5.39 5.45
C ALA A 116 -0.25 6.19 4.95
N ASP A 117 0.85 5.52 4.60
CA ASP A 117 2.07 6.14 4.05
C ASP A 117 1.77 6.94 2.77
N LYS A 118 0.92 6.39 1.88
CA LYS A 118 0.42 7.08 0.69
C LYS A 118 -0.36 8.36 1.04
N SER A 119 -1.22 8.30 2.06
CA SER A 119 -2.03 9.43 2.51
C SER A 119 -1.13 10.54 3.10
N GLU A 120 -0.14 10.16 3.90
CA GLU A 120 0.83 11.08 4.48
C GLU A 120 1.69 11.76 3.41
N ALA A 121 2.25 11.00 2.46
CA ALA A 121 3.03 11.53 1.35
C ALA A 121 2.26 12.59 0.54
N ARG A 122 0.96 12.37 0.32
CA ARG A 122 0.08 13.34 -0.36
C ARG A 122 -0.11 14.61 0.45
N LYS A 123 -0.37 14.51 1.76
CA LYS A 123 -0.53 15.69 2.64
C LYS A 123 0.75 16.53 2.69
N THR A 124 1.91 15.90 2.82
CA THR A 124 3.19 16.61 2.85
C THR A 124 3.44 17.34 1.53
N SER A 125 3.13 16.70 0.39
CA SER A 125 3.25 17.34 -0.92
C SER A 125 2.32 18.55 -1.09
N SER A 126 1.06 18.47 -0.61
CA SER A 126 0.12 19.57 -0.73
C SER A 126 0.51 20.75 0.17
N LEU A 127 0.97 20.49 1.39
CA LEU A 127 1.49 21.52 2.29
C LEU A 127 2.74 22.21 1.73
N ALA A 128 3.65 21.46 1.12
CA ALA A 128 4.83 22.03 0.46
C ALA A 128 4.44 22.96 -0.69
N VAL A 129 3.52 22.53 -1.55
CA VAL A 129 3.01 23.34 -2.67
C VAL A 129 2.29 24.61 -2.18
N LEU A 130 1.51 24.51 -1.10
CA LEU A 130 0.85 25.67 -0.49
C LEU A 130 1.87 26.66 0.08
N LYS A 131 2.90 26.17 0.77
CA LYS A 131 3.98 27.00 1.32
C LYS A 131 4.75 27.73 0.22
N GLU A 132 5.10 27.05 -0.87
CA GLU A 132 5.76 27.68 -2.01
C GLU A 132 4.90 28.79 -2.64
N LYS A 133 3.60 28.52 -2.87
CA LYS A 133 2.69 29.55 -3.39
C LYS A 133 2.58 30.76 -2.46
N PHE A 134 2.48 30.52 -1.16
CA PHE A 134 2.41 31.59 -0.16
C PHE A 134 3.69 32.44 -0.16
N LEU A 135 4.87 31.80 -0.16
CA LEU A 135 6.15 32.51 -0.21
C LEU A 135 6.30 33.33 -1.50
N ASN A 136 5.89 32.79 -2.65
CA ASN A 136 5.93 33.52 -3.91
C ASN A 136 5.00 34.75 -3.89
N ILE A 137 3.79 34.61 -3.35
CA ILE A 137 2.87 35.75 -3.19
C ILE A 137 3.46 36.81 -2.25
N LEU A 138 4.01 36.38 -1.10
CA LEU A 138 4.67 37.26 -0.15
C LEU A 138 5.80 38.05 -0.81
N LEU A 139 6.64 37.36 -1.60
CA LEU A 139 7.77 37.96 -2.30
C LEU A 139 7.31 38.99 -3.33
N VAL A 140 6.25 38.70 -4.09
CA VAL A 140 5.64 39.67 -5.01
C VAL A 140 5.13 40.91 -4.28
N ILE A 141 4.44 40.75 -3.15
CA ILE A 141 3.97 41.88 -2.33
C ILE A 141 5.16 42.71 -1.83
N LEU A 142 6.21 42.07 -1.35
CA LEU A 142 7.41 42.74 -0.84
C LEU A 142 8.14 43.53 -1.94
N LEU A 143 8.20 42.99 -3.16
CA LEU A 143 8.75 43.73 -4.31
C LEU A 143 7.89 44.97 -4.64
N PHE A 144 6.56 44.84 -4.65
CA PHE A 144 5.67 45.96 -4.91
C PHE A 144 5.81 47.06 -3.86
N THR A 145 5.86 46.71 -2.58
CA THR A 145 6.03 47.70 -1.50
C THR A 145 7.38 48.39 -1.60
N MET A 146 8.45 47.65 -1.93
CA MET A 146 9.78 48.23 -2.12
C MET A 146 9.82 49.21 -3.30
N ILE A 147 9.19 48.86 -4.44
CA ILE A 147 9.07 49.75 -5.60
C ILE A 147 8.33 51.04 -5.22
N PHE A 148 7.23 50.91 -4.47
CA PHE A 148 6.43 52.06 -4.03
C PHE A 148 7.22 52.98 -3.09
N LEU A 149 8.02 52.39 -2.19
CA LEU A 149 8.89 53.12 -1.27
C LEU A 149 9.99 53.89 -2.01
N ILE A 150 10.61 53.26 -3.01
CA ILE A 150 11.59 53.93 -3.88
C ILE A 150 10.94 55.08 -4.64
N ALA A 151 9.77 54.86 -5.24
CA ALA A 151 9.04 55.91 -5.96
C ALA A 151 8.68 57.09 -5.03
N TYR A 152 8.25 56.80 -3.80
CA TYR A 152 7.96 57.80 -2.78
C TYR A 152 9.19 58.62 -2.40
N ILE A 153 10.34 57.96 -2.17
CA ILE A 153 11.60 58.64 -1.84
C ILE A 153 12.04 59.55 -3.00
N ILE A 154 11.96 59.06 -4.25
CA ILE A 154 12.33 59.86 -5.44
C ILE A 154 11.41 61.07 -5.59
N ALA A 155 10.09 60.88 -5.47
CA ALA A 155 9.13 61.98 -5.55
C ALA A 155 9.39 63.03 -4.48
N ASN A 156 9.65 62.61 -3.24
CA ASN A 156 9.97 63.51 -2.14
C ASN A 156 11.30 64.26 -2.38
N PHE A 157 12.32 63.58 -2.88
CA PHE A 157 13.62 64.19 -3.21
C PHE A 157 13.50 65.25 -4.33
N LEU A 158 12.73 64.96 -5.38
CA LEU A 158 12.46 65.91 -6.47
C LEU A 158 11.67 67.14 -5.99
N ARG A 159 10.75 66.95 -5.05
CA ARG A 159 10.00 68.03 -4.39
C ARG A 159 10.93 68.92 -3.55
N ILE A 160 11.85 68.35 -2.79
CA ILE A 160 12.85 69.11 -2.00
C ILE A 160 13.76 69.95 -2.90
N LYS A 161 14.15 69.42 -4.07
CA LYS A 161 14.97 70.14 -5.06
C LYS A 161 14.19 71.20 -5.87
N GLY A 162 12.89 71.37 -5.64
CA GLY A 162 12.06 72.36 -6.34
C GLY A 162 11.80 72.04 -7.81
N ILE A 163 12.02 70.78 -8.24
CA ILE A 163 11.80 70.32 -9.62
C ILE A 163 10.32 69.95 -9.85
N LEU A 164 9.66 69.39 -8.83
CA LEU A 164 8.21 69.23 -8.80
C LEU A 164 7.60 70.28 -7.85
N LYS A 165 6.60 71.03 -8.33
CA LYS A 165 5.77 71.95 -7.53
C LYS A 165 4.72 71.19 -6.73
#